data_AF-A0A1G8L0Q6-F1
#
_entry.id   AF-A0A1G8L0Q6-F1
#
_cell.length_a   1.000
_cell.length_b   1.000
_cell.length_c   1.000
_cell.angle_alpha   90.00
_cell.angle_beta   90.00
_cell.angle_gamma   90.00
#
_symmetry.space_group_name_H-M   'P 1'
#
loop_
_entity.id
_entity.type
_entity.pdbx_description
1 polymer ?
#
loop_
_entity_poly.entity_id
_entity_poly.type
_entity_poly.pdbx_seq_one_letter_code
_entity_poly.pdbx_strand_id
1 'polypeptide(L)'
;PIVEQSVSTDATIVTDGFGGYAGLNKIFREHQVLNKEKEEYARGEYHTNTIEGFWTLLKRGIYGQYHKVSLRHLQSYLNEFTFKYNNRGNNQVFNFLINKMATAS
;
A
#
# COMPACT_ATOMS: atom_id res chain seq x y z
N PRO A 1 16.54 0.19 4.91
CA PRO A 1 16.26 1.15 6.02
C PRO A 1 14.76 1.37 6.30
N ILE A 2 13.95 1.83 5.33
CA ILE A 2 12.52 2.16 5.59
C ILE A 2 11.66 0.90 5.77
N VAL A 3 11.85 -0.12 4.92
CA VAL A 3 11.09 -1.37 5.01
C VAL A 3 11.33 -2.08 6.35
N GLU A 4 12.59 -2.12 6.78
CA GLU A 4 13.02 -2.71 8.06
C GLU A 4 12.44 -1.99 9.29
N GLN A 5 12.21 -0.68 9.20
CA GLN A 5 11.61 0.10 10.30
C GLN A 5 10.09 -0.06 10.36
N SER A 6 9.46 -0.49 9.26
CA SER A 6 8.00 -0.47 9.11
C SER A 6 7.37 -1.86 9.12
N VAL A 7 8.18 -2.92 9.00
CA VAL A 7 7.71 -4.30 8.85
C VAL A 7 8.50 -5.22 9.79
N SER A 8 7.80 -6.15 10.44
CA SER A 8 8.44 -7.18 11.28
C SER A 8 9.35 -8.08 10.44
N THR A 9 10.49 -8.48 10.99
CA THR A 9 11.41 -9.45 10.37
C THR A 9 10.77 -10.84 10.17
N ASP A 10 9.70 -11.16 10.91
CA ASP A 10 8.97 -12.42 10.76
C ASP A 10 8.01 -12.44 9.55
N ALA A 11 7.83 -11.30 8.87
CA ALA A 11 6.93 -11.19 7.73
C ALA A 11 7.49 -11.86 6.47
N THR A 12 6.58 -12.36 5.64
CA THR A 12 6.87 -12.68 4.24
C THR A 12 6.75 -11.42 3.40
N ILE A 13 7.82 -11.06 2.71
CA ILE A 13 7.88 -9.91 1.81
C ILE A 13 7.69 -10.38 0.37
N VAL A 14 6.83 -9.71 -0.40
CA VAL A 14 6.62 -9.98 -1.82
C VAL A 14 6.98 -8.72 -2.62
N THR A 15 7.89 -8.83 -3.59
CA THR A 15 8.32 -7.69 -4.43
C THR A 15 8.32 -8.05 -5.91
N ASP A 16 8.41 -7.03 -6.77
CA ASP A 16 8.38 -7.16 -8.23
C ASP A 16 9.77 -7.24 -8.89
N GLY A 17 10.82 -7.45 -8.08
CA GLY A 17 12.18 -7.61 -8.57
C GLY A 17 12.95 -6.31 -8.81
N PHE A 18 12.42 -5.14 -8.47
CA PHE A 18 13.20 -3.90 -8.53
C PHE A 18 14.47 -4.00 -7.67
N GLY A 19 15.61 -3.62 -8.24
CA GLY A 19 16.94 -3.79 -7.62
C GLY A 19 17.10 -3.12 -6.25
N GLY A 20 16.29 -2.10 -5.94
CA GLY A 20 16.25 -1.48 -4.62
C GLY A 20 15.79 -2.41 -3.48
N TYR A 21 15.22 -3.57 -3.80
CA TYR A 21 14.82 -4.60 -2.85
C TYR A 21 15.87 -5.71 -2.68
N ALA A 22 17.05 -5.58 -3.29
CA ALA A 22 18.12 -6.55 -3.13
C ALA A 22 18.55 -6.65 -1.65
N GLY A 23 18.66 -7.88 -1.14
CA GLY A 23 19.11 -8.15 0.23
C GLY A 23 18.01 -8.26 1.28
N LEU A 24 16.74 -8.02 0.96
CA LEU A 24 15.64 -8.22 1.91
C LEU A 24 15.52 -9.69 2.37
N ASN A 25 15.90 -10.64 1.52
CA ASN A 25 16.01 -12.07 1.84
C ASN A 25 17.00 -12.40 2.99
N LYS A 26 17.89 -11.46 3.36
CA LYS A 26 18.81 -11.62 4.49
C LYS A 26 18.23 -11.13 5.82
N ILE A 27 17.13 -10.38 5.75
CA ILE A 27 16.57 -9.64 6.90
C ILE A 27 15.22 -10.22 7.31
N PHE A 28 14.39 -10.57 6.32
CA PHE A 28 13.05 -11.09 6.54
C PHE A 28 13.02 -12.60 6.45
N ARG A 29 12.09 -13.22 7.18
CA ARG A 29 11.86 -14.67 7.22
C ARG A 29 11.73 -15.26 5.81
N GLU A 30 11.03 -14.55 4.93
CA GLU A 30 10.82 -14.98 3.55
C GLU A 30 10.75 -13.77 2.62
N HIS A 31 11.38 -13.88 1.44
CA HIS A 31 11.32 -12.87 0.39
C HIS A 31 10.99 -13.53 -0.94
N GLN A 32 9.76 -13.34 -1.40
CA GLN A 32 9.27 -13.77 -2.70
C GLN A 32 9.47 -12.65 -3.72
N VAL A 33 10.14 -12.96 -4.81
CA VAL A 33 10.38 -12.04 -5.92
C VAL A 33 9.62 -12.54 -7.13
N LEU A 34 8.68 -11.73 -7.60
CA LEU A 34 7.91 -11.96 -8.83
C LEU A 34 8.56 -11.15 -9.94
N ASN A 35 9.02 -11.82 -11.00
CA ASN A 35 9.66 -11.11 -12.09
C ASN A 35 8.64 -10.71 -13.15
N LYS A 36 8.21 -9.45 -13.10
CA LYS A 36 7.27 -8.88 -14.08
C LYS A 36 7.82 -8.84 -15.50
N GLU A 37 9.13 -8.71 -15.69
CA GLU A 37 9.76 -8.75 -17.02
C GLU A 37 9.66 -10.14 -17.67
N LYS A 38 9.48 -11.17 -16.85
CA LYS A 38 9.24 -12.56 -17.28
C LYS A 38 7.75 -12.92 -17.26
N GLU A 39 6.87 -11.91 -17.25
CA GLU A 39 5.41 -12.08 -17.23
C GLU A 39 4.89 -12.88 -16.02
N GLU A 40 5.64 -12.89 -14.92
CA GLU A 40 5.22 -13.55 -13.67
C GLU A 40 4.44 -12.57 -12.79
N TYR A 41 3.11 -12.58 -12.93
CA TYR A 41 2.21 -11.69 -12.18
C TYR A 41 1.74 -12.26 -10.83
N ALA A 42 1.78 -13.58 -10.67
CA ALA A 42 1.42 -14.27 -9.43
C ALA A 42 2.13 -15.63 -9.34
N ARG A 43 2.46 -16.04 -8.11
CA ARG A 43 2.95 -17.39 -7.79
C ARG A 43 2.20 -17.90 -6.57
N GLY A 44 1.20 -18.76 -6.78
CA GLY A 44 0.29 -19.18 -5.70
C GLY A 44 -0.43 -17.97 -5.10
N GLU A 45 -0.28 -17.78 -3.79
CA GLU A 45 -0.88 -16.64 -3.06
C GLU A 45 -0.04 -15.35 -3.15
N TYR A 46 1.19 -15.44 -3.66
CA TYR A 46 2.08 -14.29 -3.77
C TYR A 46 1.79 -13.49 -5.04
N HIS A 47 1.37 -12.24 -4.86
CA HIS A 47 1.15 -11.28 -5.94
C HIS A 47 1.32 -9.84 -5.46
N THR A 48 1.63 -8.91 -6.36
CA THR A 48 1.69 -7.46 -6.09
C THR A 48 0.41 -6.71 -6.47
N ASN A 49 -0.62 -7.43 -6.95
CA ASN A 49 -1.86 -6.86 -7.47
C ASN A 49 -2.59 -5.93 -6.49
N THR A 50 -2.60 -6.28 -5.19
CA THR A 50 -3.26 -5.45 -4.16
C THR A 50 -2.66 -4.04 -4.10
N ILE A 51 -1.34 -3.94 -3.99
CA ILE A 51 -0.65 -2.65 -3.87
C ILE A 51 -0.67 -1.87 -5.19
N GLU A 52 -0.63 -2.56 -6.34
CA GLU A 52 -0.80 -1.93 -7.66
C GLU A 52 -2.20 -1.35 -7.86
N GLY A 53 -3.22 -2.06 -7.41
CA GLY A 53 -4.60 -1.59 -7.39
C GLY A 53 -4.76 -0.34 -6.52
N PHE A 54 -4.12 -0.32 -5.35
CA PHE A 54 -4.07 0.87 -4.49
C PHE A 54 -3.45 2.07 -5.21
N TRP A 55 -2.28 1.91 -5.84
CA TRP A 55 -1.63 3.00 -6.57
C TRP A 55 -2.45 3.50 -7.75
N THR A 56 -3.14 2.60 -8.44
CA THR A 56 -4.07 2.95 -9.52
C THR A 56 -5.18 3.87 -9.02
N LEU A 57 -5.79 3.54 -7.87
CA LEU A 57 -6.84 4.35 -7.26
C LEU A 57 -6.32 5.71 -6.80
N LEU A 58 -5.16 5.75 -6.14
CA LEU A 58 -4.52 7.00 -5.71
C LEU A 58 -4.26 7.93 -6.90
N LYS A 59 -3.63 7.42 -7.96
CA LYS A 59 -3.31 8.21 -9.16
C LYS A 59 -4.58 8.76 -9.80
N ARG A 60 -5.61 7.93 -10.00
CA ARG A 60 -6.91 8.39 -10.55
C ARG A 60 -7.56 9.46 -9.68
N GLY A 61 -7.47 9.32 -8.36
CA GLY A 61 -7.94 10.32 -7.41
C GLY A 61 -7.20 11.65 -7.55
N ILE A 62 -5.86 11.61 -7.63
CA ILE A 62 -5.03 12.80 -7.88
C ILE A 62 -5.42 13.49 -9.19
N TYR A 63 -5.62 12.74 -10.27
CA TYR A 63 -5.97 13.33 -11.57
C TYR A 63 -7.41 13.85 -11.65
N GLY A 64 -8.38 13.14 -11.05
CA GLY A 64 -9.80 13.42 -11.25
C GLY A 64 -10.51 14.15 -10.12
N GLN A 65 -10.08 13.96 -8.87
CA GLN A 65 -10.77 14.50 -7.69
C GLN A 65 -10.11 15.78 -7.16
N TYR A 66 -8.78 15.88 -7.20
CA TYR A 66 -8.06 17.05 -6.69
C TYR A 66 -7.65 17.98 -7.84
N HIS A 67 -8.05 19.24 -7.76
CA HIS A 67 -7.71 20.24 -8.78
C HIS A 67 -6.29 20.83 -8.60
N LYS A 68 -5.77 20.80 -7.36
CA LYS A 68 -4.40 21.21 -7.02
C LYS A 68 -3.89 20.32 -5.89
N VAL A 69 -2.87 19.53 -6.18
CA VAL A 69 -2.16 18.72 -5.18
C VAL A 69 -0.93 19.47 -4.72
N SER A 70 -0.78 19.61 -3.40
CA SER A 70 0.41 20.20 -2.78
C SER A 70 1.21 19.13 -2.05
N LEU A 71 2.53 19.17 -2.17
CA LEU A 71 3.45 18.31 -1.42
C LEU A 71 3.24 18.41 0.08
N ARG A 72 2.83 19.58 0.58
CA ARG A 72 2.52 19.81 2.01
C ARG A 72 1.44 18.85 2.54
N HIS A 73 0.51 18.42 1.70
CA HIS A 73 -0.61 17.56 2.09
C HIS A 73 -0.47 16.12 1.61
N LEU A 74 0.70 15.72 1.11
CA LEU A 74 0.93 14.40 0.52
C LEU A 74 0.56 13.27 1.49
N GLN A 75 0.99 13.38 2.75
CA GLN A 75 0.64 12.40 3.78
C GLN A 75 -0.87 12.33 4.04
N SER A 76 -1.57 13.46 4.00
CA SER A 76 -3.02 13.51 4.21
C SER A 76 -3.77 12.81 3.07
N TYR A 77 -3.34 12.99 1.82
CA TYR A 77 -3.90 12.24 0.69
C TYR A 77 -3.65 10.75 0.86
N LEU A 78 -2.41 10.34 1.18
CA LEU A 78 -2.10 8.92 1.42
C LEU A 78 -2.94 8.31 2.54
N ASN A 79 -3.14 9.03 3.64
CA ASN A 79 -3.99 8.60 4.75
C ASN A 79 -5.45 8.42 4.31
N GLU A 80 -5.98 9.36 3.54
CA GLU A 80 -7.34 9.29 2.99
C GLU A 80 -7.53 8.07 2.06
N PHE A 81 -6.63 7.88 1.10
CA PHE A 81 -6.71 6.73 0.19
C PHE A 81 -6.50 5.41 0.92
N THR A 82 -5.60 5.35 1.90
CA THR A 82 -5.40 4.16 2.74
C THR A 82 -6.67 3.83 3.51
N PHE A 83 -7.30 4.84 4.13
CA PHE A 83 -8.56 4.67 4.83
C PHE A 83 -9.67 4.18 3.89
N LYS A 84 -9.85 4.81 2.73
CA LYS A 84 -10.85 4.42 1.72
C LYS A 84 -10.60 2.98 1.22
N TYR A 85 -9.35 2.64 0.89
CA TYR A 85 -9.00 1.33 0.35
C TYR A 85 -9.25 0.20 1.36
N ASN A 86 -8.85 0.41 2.61
CA ASN A 86 -9.03 -0.57 3.69
C ASN A 86 -10.50 -0.71 4.12
N ASN A 87 -11.35 0.29 3.84
CA ASN A 87 -12.77 0.29 4.20
C ASN A 87 -13.70 0.17 2.98
N ARG A 88 -13.19 -0.23 1.80
CA ARG A 88 -13.97 -0.26 0.54
C ARG A 88 -15.22 -1.16 0.57
N GLY A 89 -15.25 -2.15 1.46
CA GLY A 89 -16.41 -3.03 1.68
C GLY A 89 -17.28 -2.64 2.87
N ASN A 90 -16.99 -1.52 3.53
CA ASN A 90 -17.72 -1.08 4.73
C ASN A 90 -18.88 -0.15 4.35
N ASN A 91 -20.10 -0.68 4.38
CA ASN A 91 -21.32 0.09 4.10
C ASN A 91 -21.62 1.21 5.12
N GLN A 92 -20.94 1.20 6.27
CA GLN A 92 -21.07 2.21 7.33
C GLN A 92 -19.80 3.06 7.47
N VAL A 93 -18.98 3.16 6.43
CA VAL A 93 -17.68 3.84 6.45
C VAL A 93 -17.75 5.29 6.96
N PHE A 94 -18.85 5.99 6.68
CA PHE A 94 -19.07 7.35 7.18
C PHE A 94 -19.17 7.36 8.72
N ASN A 95 -20.08 6.57 9.29
CA ASN A 95 -20.25 6.46 10.75
C ASN A 95 -18.96 5.97 11.42
N PHE A 96 -18.26 5.02 10.79
CA PHE A 96 -16.97 4.53 11.27
C PHE A 96 -15.92 5.65 11.35
N LEU A 97 -15.85 6.52 10.34
CA LEU A 97 -14.95 7.66 10.34
C LEU A 97 -15.28 8.65 11.47
N ILE A 98 -16.56 9.01 11.63
CA ILE A 98 -17.00 9.93 12.68
C ILE A 98 -16.64 9.39 14.07
N ASN A 99 -16.92 8.11 14.33
CA ASN A 99 -16.59 7.48 15.60
C ASN A 99 -15.08 7.50 15.88
N LYS A 100 -14.25 7.21 14.87
CA LYS A 100 -12.79 7.29 15.01
C LYS A 100 -12.30 8.68 15.37
N MET A 101 -12.91 9.73 14.81
CA MET A 101 -12.54 11.11 15.14
C MET A 101 -12.96 11.48 16.57
N ALA A 102 -14.15 11.03 17.01
CA ALA A 102 -14.65 11.28 18.37
C ALA A 102 -13.80 10.61 19.46
N THR A 103 -13.25 9.42 19.19
CA THR A 103 -12.39 8.68 20.14
C THR A 103 -10.91 9.07 20.11
N ALA A 104 -10.48 9.86 19.12
CA ALA A 104 -9.09 10.30 18.98
C ALA A 104 -8.79 11.62 19.73
N SER A 105 -9.75 12.10 20.52
CA SER A 105 -9.65 13.28 21.41
C SER A 105 -9.50 12.83 22.86
#